data_AF-A0A3D5UVW5-F1
#
_entry.id   AF-A0A3D5UVW5-F1
#
_cell.length_a   1.000
_cell.length_b   1.000
_cell.length_c   1.000
_cell.angle_alpha   90.00
_cell.angle_beta   90.00
_cell.angle_gamma   90.00
#
_symmetry.space_group_name_H-M   'P 1'
#
loop_
_entity.id
_entity.type
_entity.pdbx_description
1 polymer ?
#
loop_
_entity_poly.entity_id
_entity_poly.type
_entity_poly.pdbx_seq_one_letter_code
_entity_poly.pdbx_strand_id
1 'polypeptide(L)'
;YRNKAKNVIALSRMLIEKYGGEVPHDRDALQELPGVGRKTANVVLNVAFGEPTIAVDTHIFRVSNRTGLAPGKDVVEVEKKLEKVVPPKYRQHAHHWL
;
A
#
# COMPACT_ATOMS: atom_id res chain seq x y z
N TYR A 1 14.74 -1.46 -15.07
CA TYR A 1 13.64 -1.62 -16.05
C TYR A 1 13.36 -3.08 -16.38
N ARG A 2 14.38 -3.93 -16.66
CA ARG A 2 14.19 -5.36 -17.00
C ARG A 2 13.28 -6.15 -16.05
N ASN A 3 13.53 -6.06 -14.74
CA ASN A 3 12.69 -6.73 -13.74
C ASN A 3 11.25 -6.21 -13.73
N LYS A 4 11.04 -4.89 -13.90
CA LYS A 4 9.69 -4.31 -13.96
C LYS A 4 8.93 -4.83 -15.18
N ALA A 5 9.57 -4.90 -16.34
CA ALA A 5 8.94 -5.44 -17.56
C ALA A 5 8.55 -6.92 -17.39
N LYS A 6 9.45 -7.75 -16.83
CA LYS A 6 9.15 -9.14 -16.50
C LYS A 6 7.95 -9.26 -15.55
N ASN A 7 7.93 -8.44 -14.49
CA ASN A 7 6.88 -8.46 -13.49
C ASN A 7 5.52 -8.04 -14.07
N VAL A 8 5.46 -7.01 -14.91
CA VAL A 8 4.21 -6.57 -15.55
C VAL A 8 3.60 -7.70 -16.38
N ILE A 9 4.39 -8.38 -17.22
CA ILE A 9 3.89 -9.49 -18.04
C ILE A 9 3.40 -10.65 -17.17
N ALA A 10 4.17 -11.03 -16.15
CA ALA A 10 3.80 -12.12 -15.25
C ALA A 10 2.55 -11.78 -14.41
N LEU A 11 2.44 -10.54 -13.95
CA LEU A 11 1.27 -10.03 -13.23
C LEU A 11 0.03 -10.06 -14.12
N SER A 12 0.10 -9.56 -15.35
CA SER A 12 -1.06 -9.58 -16.27
C SER A 12 -1.55 -11.00 -16.57
N ARG A 13 -0.64 -11.96 -16.73
CA ARG A 13 -1.01 -13.38 -16.90
C ARG A 13 -1.71 -13.93 -15.66
N MET A 14 -1.17 -13.67 -14.47
CA MET A 14 -1.77 -14.13 -13.22
C MET A 14 -3.15 -13.53 -12.98
N LEU A 15 -3.37 -12.25 -13.35
CA LEU A 15 -4.70 -11.63 -13.29
C LEU A 15 -5.71 -12.39 -14.15
N ILE A 16 -5.36 -12.72 -15.40
CA ILE A 16 -6.25 -13.45 -16.31
C ILE A 16 -6.51 -14.87 -15.80
N GLU A 17 -5.46 -15.60 -15.42
CA GLU A 17 -5.54 -17.03 -15.08
C GLU A 17 -6.18 -17.29 -13.71
N LYS A 18 -5.86 -16.47 -12.69
CA LYS A 18 -6.29 -16.70 -11.31
C LYS A 18 -7.42 -15.78 -10.85
N TYR A 19 -7.50 -14.56 -11.41
CA TYR A 19 -8.41 -13.51 -10.93
C TYR A 19 -9.43 -13.08 -11.99
N GLY A 20 -9.61 -13.86 -13.07
CA GLY A 20 -10.63 -13.59 -14.10
C GLY A 20 -10.38 -12.32 -14.92
N GLY A 21 -9.15 -11.80 -14.92
CA GLY A 21 -8.78 -10.54 -15.58
C GLY A 21 -9.03 -9.29 -14.73
N GLU A 22 -9.53 -9.44 -13.51
CA GLU A 22 -9.80 -8.31 -12.60
C GLU A 22 -8.70 -8.16 -11.54
N VAL A 23 -8.49 -6.92 -11.09
CA VAL A 23 -7.58 -6.64 -9.98
C VAL A 23 -8.26 -7.05 -8.67
N PRO A 24 -7.68 -7.95 -7.86
CA PRO A 24 -8.33 -8.42 -6.64
C PRO A 24 -8.44 -7.31 -5.60
N HIS A 25 -9.60 -7.21 -4.95
CA HIS A 25 -9.84 -6.32 -3.82
C HIS A 25 -9.43 -6.98 -2.49
N ASP A 26 -8.22 -7.53 -2.43
CA ASP A 26 -7.66 -8.13 -1.21
C ASP A 26 -6.15 -7.88 -1.14
N ARG A 27 -5.65 -7.50 0.04
CA ARG A 27 -4.25 -7.12 0.22
C ARG A 27 -3.30 -8.28 -0.03
N ASP A 28 -3.64 -9.46 0.47
CA ASP A 28 -2.75 -10.60 0.45
C ASP A 28 -2.70 -11.18 -0.98
N ALA A 29 -3.85 -11.23 -1.67
CA ALA A 29 -3.94 -11.53 -3.10
C ALA A 29 -3.15 -10.53 -3.97
N LEU A 30 -3.22 -9.23 -3.66
CA LEU A 30 -2.41 -8.22 -4.36
C LEU A 30 -0.91 -8.47 -4.15
N GLN A 31 -0.46 -8.87 -2.96
CA GLN A 31 0.95 -9.15 -2.67
C GLN A 31 1.48 -10.42 -3.34
N GLU A 32 0.62 -11.34 -3.75
CA GLU A 32 1.02 -12.49 -4.57
C GLU A 32 1.42 -12.06 -6.00
N LEU A 33 0.94 -10.91 -6.48
CA LEU A 33 1.25 -10.44 -7.81
C LEU A 33 2.75 -10.06 -7.93
N PRO A 34 3.45 -10.52 -8.99
CA PRO A 34 4.86 -10.22 -9.18
C PRO A 34 5.18 -8.71 -9.15
N GLY A 35 6.05 -8.29 -8.23
CA GLY A 35 6.47 -6.90 -8.09
C GLY A 35 5.54 -6.03 -7.25
N VAL A 36 4.48 -6.58 -6.67
CA VAL A 36 3.60 -5.89 -5.74
C VAL A 36 4.01 -6.25 -4.32
N GLY A 37 4.63 -5.30 -3.62
CA GLY A 37 4.86 -5.40 -2.18
C GLY A 37 3.71 -4.80 -1.38
N ARG A 38 3.78 -4.92 -0.04
CA ARG A 38 2.80 -4.36 0.91
C ARG A 38 2.42 -2.90 0.63
N LYS A 39 3.42 -2.05 0.40
CA LYS A 39 3.20 -0.63 0.06
C LYS A 39 2.34 -0.46 -1.19
N THR A 40 2.69 -1.18 -2.26
CA THR A 40 1.95 -1.10 -3.54
C THR A 40 0.53 -1.61 -3.37
N ALA A 41 0.34 -2.73 -2.66
CA ALA A 41 -0.99 -3.25 -2.35
C ALA A 41 -1.84 -2.22 -1.59
N ASN A 42 -1.31 -1.62 -0.53
CA ASN A 42 -2.02 -0.59 0.23
C ASN A 42 -2.38 0.64 -0.64
N VAL A 43 -1.52 1.06 -1.57
CA VAL A 43 -1.86 2.17 -2.49
C VAL A 43 -3.02 1.78 -3.41
N VAL A 44 -3.02 0.57 -3.96
CA VAL A 44 -4.11 0.10 -4.83
C VAL A 44 -5.43 0.04 -4.05
N LEU A 45 -5.42 -0.55 -2.86
CA LEU A 45 -6.59 -0.61 -1.97
C LEU A 45 -7.13 0.80 -1.66
N ASN A 46 -6.25 1.74 -1.32
CA ASN A 46 -6.66 3.09 -0.97
C ASN A 46 -7.22 3.89 -2.15
N VAL A 47 -6.53 3.87 -3.29
CA VAL A 47 -6.83 4.77 -4.42
C VAL A 47 -7.88 4.17 -5.35
N ALA A 48 -7.78 2.88 -5.66
CA ALA A 48 -8.69 2.23 -6.61
C ALA A 48 -9.97 1.73 -5.93
N PHE A 49 -9.87 1.25 -4.68
CA PHE A 49 -11.00 0.64 -3.96
C PHE A 49 -11.54 1.47 -2.79
N GLY A 50 -10.88 2.58 -2.45
CA GLY A 50 -11.35 3.50 -1.40
C GLY A 50 -11.10 3.02 0.03
N GLU A 51 -10.30 1.97 0.23
CA GLU A 51 -10.00 1.43 1.55
C GLU A 51 -9.18 2.43 2.39
N PRO A 52 -9.46 2.57 3.70
CA PRO A 52 -8.80 3.54 4.56
C PRO A 52 -7.39 3.09 5.00
N THR A 53 -6.60 2.49 4.09
CA THR A 53 -5.22 2.05 4.35
C THR A 53 -4.23 3.21 4.19
N ILE A 54 -3.21 3.25 5.04
CA ILE A 54 -2.16 4.28 4.99
C ILE A 54 -0.85 3.65 4.55
N ALA A 55 -0.48 3.81 3.27
CA ALA A 55 0.75 3.25 2.73
C ALA A 55 1.97 4.06 3.17
N VAL A 56 2.82 3.53 4.05
CA VAL A 56 4.00 4.28 4.51
C VAL A 56 5.16 4.12 3.54
N ASP A 57 5.67 5.24 3.02
CA ASP A 57 6.88 5.32 2.21
C ASP A 57 8.00 6.08 2.92
N THR A 58 9.07 6.43 2.21
CA THR A 58 10.20 7.15 2.81
C THR A 58 9.85 8.57 3.26
N HIS A 59 8.83 9.21 2.69
CA HIS A 59 8.37 10.55 3.09
C HIS A 59 7.53 10.46 4.35
N ILE A 60 6.52 9.59 4.35
CA ILE A 60 5.62 9.41 5.50
C ILE A 60 6.38 8.86 6.70
N PHE A 61 7.31 7.91 6.50
CA PHE A 61 8.16 7.40 7.56
C PHE A 61 8.99 8.51 8.21
N ARG A 62 9.56 9.40 7.38
CA ARG A 62 10.37 10.53 7.85
C ARG A 62 9.53 11.58 8.58
N VAL A 63 8.38 11.97 8.02
CA VAL A 63 7.46 12.95 8.62
C VAL A 63 6.92 12.40 9.94
N SER A 64 6.46 11.15 9.97
CA SER A 64 5.89 10.53 11.17
C SER A 64 6.88 10.47 12.33
N ASN A 65 8.15 10.14 12.05
CA ASN A 65 9.19 10.10 13.07
C ASN A 65 9.66 11.50 13.50
N ARG A 66 9.81 12.46 12.58
CA ARG A 66 10.30 13.81 12.91
C ARG A 66 9.27 14.67 13.65
N THR A 67 8.00 14.52 13.32
CA THR A 67 6.90 15.29 13.94
C THR A 67 6.39 14.66 15.23
N GLY A 68 6.74 13.40 15.50
CA GLY A 68 6.18 12.63 16.62
C GLY A 68 4.73 12.15 16.39
N LEU A 69 4.18 12.32 15.19
CA LEU A 69 2.81 11.90 14.85
C LEU A 69 2.62 10.38 15.02
N ALA A 70 3.57 9.58 14.54
CA ALA A 70 3.54 8.13 14.64
C ALA A 70 4.99 7.57 14.58
N PRO A 71 5.81 7.79 15.62
CA PRO A 71 7.21 7.38 15.61
C PRO A 71 7.32 5.84 15.61
N GLY A 72 8.27 5.28 14.86
CA GLY A 72 8.45 3.83 14.75
C GLY A 72 9.79 3.47 14.12
N LYS A 73 10.31 2.29 14.46
CA LYS A 73 11.61 1.78 14.00
C LYS A 73 11.56 1.23 12.58
N ASP A 74 10.39 0.81 12.13
CA ASP A 74 10.17 0.31 10.78
C ASP A 74 8.83 0.80 10.20
N VAL A 75 8.65 0.56 8.90
CA VAL A 75 7.50 1.01 8.11
C VAL A 75 6.19 0.41 8.63
N VAL A 76 6.21 -0.84 9.09
CA VAL A 76 5.00 -1.55 9.58
C VAL A 76 4.57 -1.00 10.93
N GLU A 77 5.52 -0.65 11.80
CA GLU A 77 5.24 -0.01 13.07
C GLU A 77 4.61 1.38 12.87
N VAL A 78 5.14 2.18 11.94
CA VAL A 78 4.59 3.49 11.59
C VAL A 78 3.19 3.35 10.97
N GLU A 79 2.98 2.41 10.04
CA GLU A 79 1.67 2.11 9.42
C GLU A 79 0.62 1.82 10.49
N LYS A 80 0.88 0.85 11.38
CA LYS A 80 -0.03 0.47 12.47
C LYS A 80 -0.30 1.61 13.45
N LYS A 81 0.67 2.49 13.68
CA LYS A 81 0.49 3.67 14.55
C LYS A 81 -0.37 4.72 13.87
N LEU A 82 -0.12 5.01 12.59
CA LEU A 82 -0.94 5.94 11.81
C LEU A 82 -2.40 5.49 11.74
N GLU A 83 -2.68 4.21 11.53
CA GLU A 83 -4.04 3.65 11.54
C GLU A 83 -4.77 3.87 12.88
N LYS A 84 -4.04 3.88 13.99
CA LYS A 84 -4.58 4.12 15.33
C LYS A 84 -4.79 5.61 15.63
N VAL A 85 -3.83 6.46 15.29
CA VAL A 85 -3.86 7.90 15.66
C VAL A 85 -4.67 8.74 14.68
N VAL A 86 -4.76 8.35 13.41
CA VAL A 86 -5.51 9.09 12.39
C VAL A 86 -7.00 8.76 12.54
N PRO A 87 -7.86 9.77 12.80
CA PRO A 87 -9.30 9.58 12.88
C PRO A 87 -9.87 8.95 11.59
N PRO A 88 -10.88 8.06 11.67
CA PRO A 88 -11.43 7.35 10.50
C PRO A 88 -11.76 8.25 9.30
N LYS A 89 -12.35 9.42 9.56
CA LYS A 89 -12.71 10.42 8.55
C LYS A 89 -11.53 10.95 7.71
N TYR A 90 -10.30 10.80 8.18
CA TYR A 90 -9.09 11.29 7.51
C TYR A 90 -8.23 10.18 6.92
N ARG A 91 -8.45 8.91 7.26
CA ARG A 91 -7.54 7.81 6.91
C ARG A 91 -7.32 7.64 5.41
N GLN A 92 -8.40 7.77 4.61
CA GLN A 92 -8.31 7.60 3.17
C GLN A 92 -7.36 8.63 2.53
N HIS A 93 -7.38 9.88 3.00
CA HIS A 93 -6.57 10.96 2.42
C HIS A 93 -5.26 11.24 3.16
N ALA A 94 -5.11 10.77 4.40
CA ALA A 94 -3.92 11.00 5.21
C ALA A 94 -2.63 10.57 4.48
N HIS A 95 -2.69 9.47 3.72
CA HIS A 95 -1.55 9.03 2.89
C HIS A 95 -1.10 10.08 1.87
N HIS A 96 -2.03 10.85 1.31
CA HIS A 96 -1.73 11.86 0.28
C HIS A 96 -1.30 13.21 0.88
N TRP A 97 -1.64 13.48 2.14
CA TRP A 97 -1.30 14.73 2.82
C TRP A 97 0.05 14.70 3.55
N LEU A 98 0.52 13.51 3.94
CA LEU A 98 1.76 13.29 4.68
C LEU A 98 2.95 13.04 3.74
#